data_AF-K5WMF7-F1
#
_entry.id   AF-K5WMF7-F1
#
_cell.length_a   1.000
_cell.length_b   1.000
_cell.length_c   1.000
_cell.angle_alpha   90.00
_cell.angle_beta   90.00
_cell.angle_gamma   90.00
#
_symmetry.space_group_name_H-M   'P 1'
#
loop_
_entity.id
_entity.type
_entity.pdbx_description
1 polymer ?
#
loop_
_entity_poly.entity_id
_entity_poly.type
_entity_poly.pdbx_seq_one_letter_code
_entity_poly.pdbx_strand_id
1 'polypeptide(L)'
;MTDARVLFFDIPDFDRKYFLQVDLEFQTYRGFRELGARAPALATTLHSWIFRACLTMRGSADGSKTASVLDMYNQAIEALEWGYRTRQDVPNTEHRGIFQETFLRKLKCLRMECYVDMYYEDKTKYLLQHVYEEAKGILHELVSAAPPAENIAPSCKLAFYVYPRALANMTIAIYYYELADGARKDNDYESVKKYFCQAADYSAHAATDYPQDDEEHLGALVFLFEMMFFSGAHTVKDLLDVMHRVRLAMPKANKFWEGSSKIVQFRKNARDMQARSDKLVRAVRAGDLMMASKVAKPGVYPPDVYSPDLYL
;
A
#
# COMPACT_ATOMS: atom_id res chain seq x y z
N MET A 1 12.34 -44.11 -9.68
CA MET A 1 12.93 -43.32 -10.78
C MET A 1 12.71 -41.86 -10.45
N THR A 2 13.77 -41.16 -10.06
CA THR A 2 13.75 -39.69 -9.95
C THR A 2 13.94 -39.13 -11.35
N ASP A 3 12.98 -38.36 -11.85
CA ASP A 3 13.15 -37.62 -13.09
C ASP A 3 14.30 -36.63 -12.90
N ALA A 4 15.34 -36.71 -13.74
CA ALA A 4 16.54 -35.88 -13.64
C ALA A 4 16.25 -34.38 -13.85
N ARG A 5 15.02 -34.02 -14.25
CA ARG A 5 14.53 -32.64 -14.38
C ARG A 5 13.84 -32.12 -13.11
N VAL A 6 13.62 -32.96 -12.10
CA VAL A 6 12.97 -32.55 -10.85
C VAL A 6 14.06 -32.13 -9.86
N LEU A 7 14.13 -30.83 -9.61
CA LEU A 7 15.01 -30.26 -8.60
C LEU A 7 14.39 -30.46 -7.21
N PHE A 8 15.20 -30.94 -6.27
CA PHE A 8 14.82 -31.14 -4.88
C PHE A 8 15.38 -29.99 -4.00
N PHE A 9 14.59 -29.57 -3.00
CA PHE A 9 14.94 -28.44 -2.12
C PHE A 9 16.25 -28.60 -1.35
N ASP A 10 16.76 -29.82 -1.21
CA ASP A 10 18.01 -30.16 -0.52
C ASP A 10 19.26 -30.02 -1.41
N ILE A 11 19.09 -29.71 -2.70
CA ILE A 11 20.21 -29.53 -3.63
C ILE A 11 20.97 -28.22 -3.30
N PRO A 12 22.32 -28.22 -3.24
CA PRO A 12 23.10 -26.99 -3.15
C PRO A 12 22.80 -26.05 -4.32
N ASP A 13 22.58 -24.78 -4.00
CA ASP A 13 22.10 -23.76 -4.93
C ASP A 13 20.76 -24.12 -5.58
N PHE A 14 19.87 -24.83 -4.87
CA PHE A 14 18.53 -25.20 -5.34
C PHE A 14 17.83 -24.00 -5.97
N ASP A 15 17.85 -22.86 -5.27
CA ASP A 15 17.34 -21.58 -5.75
C ASP A 15 17.87 -21.30 -7.17
N ARG A 16 19.18 -21.11 -7.33
CA ARG A 16 19.79 -20.77 -8.62
C ARG A 16 19.43 -21.75 -9.73
N LYS A 17 19.44 -23.05 -9.45
CA LYS A 17 19.15 -24.11 -10.44
C LYS A 17 17.68 -24.13 -10.84
N TYR A 18 16.79 -23.97 -9.87
CA TYR A 18 15.36 -23.90 -10.10
C TYR A 18 15.02 -22.68 -10.94
N PHE A 19 15.66 -21.54 -10.69
CA PHE A 19 15.44 -20.32 -11.49
C PHE A 19 16.00 -20.41 -12.90
N LEU A 20 17.17 -21.01 -13.10
CA LEU A 20 17.69 -21.27 -14.45
C LEU A 20 16.72 -22.15 -15.26
N GLN A 21 16.16 -23.17 -14.64
CA GLN A 21 15.16 -24.03 -15.28
C GLN A 21 13.89 -23.23 -15.62
N VAL A 22 13.38 -22.45 -14.68
CA VAL A 22 12.19 -21.61 -14.87
C VAL A 22 12.38 -20.58 -15.99
N ASP A 23 13.52 -19.89 -16.03
CA ASP A 23 13.83 -18.90 -17.07
C ASP A 23 13.97 -19.56 -18.44
N LEU A 24 14.62 -20.71 -18.51
CA LEU A 24 14.82 -21.45 -19.75
C LEU A 24 13.49 -22.00 -20.27
N GLU A 25 12.65 -22.53 -19.38
CA GLU A 25 11.27 -22.91 -19.69
C GLU A 25 10.49 -21.70 -20.22
N PHE A 26 10.52 -20.55 -19.53
CA PHE A 26 9.83 -19.33 -19.96
C PHE A 26 10.29 -18.82 -21.33
N GLN A 27 11.60 -18.73 -21.56
CA GLN A 27 12.16 -18.33 -22.86
C GLN A 27 11.76 -19.31 -23.96
N THR A 28 11.76 -20.61 -23.67
CA THR A 28 11.30 -21.65 -24.60
C THR A 28 9.80 -21.51 -24.89
N TYR A 29 8.99 -21.07 -23.92
CA TYR A 29 7.54 -20.95 -24.06
C TYR A 29 7.07 -19.69 -24.79
N ARG A 30 7.83 -18.57 -24.81
CA ARG A 30 7.47 -17.35 -25.55
C ARG A 30 7.24 -17.58 -27.05
N GLY A 31 7.80 -18.64 -27.64
CA GLY A 31 7.67 -18.96 -29.06
C GLY A 31 6.42 -19.75 -29.47
N PHE A 32 5.58 -20.21 -28.55
CA PHE A 32 4.47 -21.13 -28.87
C PHE A 32 3.10 -20.48 -28.71
N ARG A 33 2.24 -20.62 -29.73
CA ARG A 33 0.89 -20.05 -29.79
C ARG A 33 -0.14 -20.76 -28.89
N GLU A 34 0.12 -21.99 -28.46
CA GLU A 34 -0.83 -22.80 -27.69
C GLU A 34 -0.58 -22.74 -26.17
N LEU A 35 -1.18 -21.75 -25.50
CA LEU A 35 -1.11 -21.61 -24.04
C LEU A 35 -1.93 -22.66 -23.27
N GLY A 36 -2.93 -23.30 -23.90
CA GLY A 36 -3.90 -24.18 -23.24
C GLY A 36 -3.28 -25.31 -22.42
N ALA A 37 -2.45 -26.15 -23.05
CA ALA A 37 -1.81 -27.29 -22.37
C ALA A 37 -0.67 -26.89 -21.40
N ARG A 38 -0.20 -25.64 -21.46
CA ARG A 38 1.02 -25.17 -20.78
C ARG A 38 0.76 -24.16 -19.67
N ALA A 39 -0.49 -23.70 -19.52
CA ALA A 39 -0.92 -22.81 -18.45
C ALA A 39 -0.51 -23.29 -17.04
N PRO A 40 -0.55 -24.60 -16.70
CA PRO A 40 -0.09 -25.06 -15.38
C PRO A 40 1.40 -24.82 -15.13
N ALA A 41 2.26 -25.02 -16.13
CA ALA A 41 3.71 -24.80 -16.00
C ALA A 41 4.02 -23.31 -15.81
N LEU A 42 3.40 -22.44 -16.62
CA LEU A 42 3.53 -21.00 -16.46
C LEU A 42 3.02 -20.53 -15.08
N ALA A 43 1.90 -21.08 -14.62
CA ALA A 43 1.38 -20.77 -13.30
C ALA A 43 2.37 -21.14 -12.19
N THR A 44 2.97 -22.32 -12.24
CA THR A 44 4.01 -22.73 -11.28
C THR A 44 5.19 -21.75 -11.30
N THR A 45 5.70 -21.41 -12.48
CA THR A 45 6.78 -20.43 -12.67
C THR A 45 6.47 -19.08 -12.02
N LEU A 46 5.30 -18.51 -12.32
CA LEU A 46 4.90 -17.21 -11.78
C LEU A 46 4.74 -17.25 -10.26
N HIS A 47 4.10 -18.29 -9.72
CA HIS A 47 3.97 -18.43 -8.26
C HIS A 47 5.34 -18.54 -7.60
N SER A 48 6.30 -19.24 -8.20
CA SER A 48 7.65 -19.36 -7.66
C SER A 48 8.41 -18.03 -7.67
N TRP A 49 8.30 -17.23 -8.73
CA TRP A 49 8.86 -15.87 -8.75
C TRP A 49 8.25 -14.99 -7.67
N ILE A 50 6.92 -15.00 -7.53
CA ILE A 50 6.19 -14.23 -6.51
C ILE A 50 6.60 -14.67 -5.10
N PHE A 51 6.64 -15.97 -4.85
CA PHE A 51 7.00 -16.52 -3.54
C PHE A 51 8.44 -16.16 -3.16
N ARG A 52 9.38 -16.26 -4.10
CA ARG A 52 10.77 -15.86 -3.90
C ARG A 52 10.89 -14.36 -3.63
N ALA A 53 10.19 -13.53 -4.39
CA ALA A 53 10.17 -12.09 -4.20
C ALA A 53 9.69 -11.74 -2.77
N CYS A 54 8.59 -12.37 -2.32
CA CYS A 54 8.06 -12.23 -0.96
C CYS A 54 9.06 -12.65 0.13
N LEU A 55 9.69 -13.83 -0.01
CA LEU A 55 10.67 -14.30 0.98
C LEU A 55 11.93 -13.44 0.99
N THR A 56 12.40 -12.99 -0.18
CA THR A 56 13.59 -12.15 -0.29
C THR A 56 13.36 -10.79 0.36
N MET A 57 12.17 -10.20 0.14
CA MET A 57 11.76 -8.93 0.74
C MET A 57 11.64 -9.03 2.27
N ARG A 58 11.07 -10.12 2.81
CA ARG A 58 10.83 -10.27 4.25
C ARG A 58 12.00 -10.89 5.04
N GLY A 59 12.87 -11.64 4.38
CA GLY A 59 13.95 -12.39 5.00
C GLY A 59 15.32 -11.71 4.98
N SER A 60 15.47 -10.59 4.23
CA SER A 60 16.74 -9.89 4.13
C SER A 60 16.86 -8.82 5.23
N ALA A 61 17.80 -8.98 6.16
CA ALA A 61 18.14 -7.96 7.15
C ALA A 61 18.95 -6.78 6.56
N ASP A 62 19.41 -6.93 5.31
CA ASP A 62 20.16 -5.93 4.56
C ASP A 62 19.34 -5.56 3.31
N GLY A 63 18.94 -4.30 3.19
CA GLY A 63 18.11 -3.75 2.09
C GLY A 63 18.79 -3.76 0.71
N SER A 64 19.89 -4.50 0.54
CA SER A 64 20.67 -4.56 -0.70
C SER A 64 20.05 -5.41 -1.81
N LYS A 65 18.90 -6.06 -1.59
CA LYS A 65 18.28 -7.00 -2.55
C LYS A 65 17.01 -6.50 -3.23
N THR A 66 16.58 -5.27 -2.96
CA THR A 66 15.25 -4.81 -3.38
C THR A 66 15.13 -4.64 -4.89
N ALA A 67 16.22 -4.37 -5.61
CA ALA A 67 16.25 -4.36 -7.09
C ALA A 67 15.91 -5.74 -7.67
N SER A 68 16.46 -6.81 -7.10
CA SER A 68 16.19 -8.18 -7.56
C SER A 68 14.74 -8.61 -7.33
N VAL A 69 14.10 -8.08 -6.29
CA VAL A 69 12.68 -8.32 -5.98
C VAL A 69 11.79 -7.63 -7.02
N LEU A 70 12.08 -6.37 -7.37
CA LEU A 70 11.37 -5.68 -8.43
C LEU A 70 11.49 -6.37 -9.78
N ASP A 71 12.68 -6.85 -10.13
CA ASP A 71 12.90 -7.54 -11.41
C ASP A 71 12.00 -8.78 -11.52
N MET A 72 11.83 -9.54 -10.43
CA MET A 72 10.93 -10.70 -10.40
C MET A 72 9.47 -10.30 -10.60
N TYR A 73 9.02 -9.23 -9.94
CA TYR A 73 7.66 -8.73 -10.14
C TYR A 73 7.44 -8.21 -11.56
N ASN A 74 8.41 -7.49 -12.13
CA ASN A 74 8.36 -7.00 -13.50
C ASN A 74 8.29 -8.15 -14.50
N GLN A 75 9.14 -9.17 -14.36
CA GLN A 75 9.11 -10.37 -15.20
C GLN A 75 7.76 -11.10 -15.11
N ALA A 76 7.22 -11.25 -13.90
CA ALA A 76 5.93 -11.88 -13.69
C ALA A 76 4.77 -11.08 -14.32
N ILE A 77 4.78 -9.75 -14.20
CA ILE A 77 3.80 -8.86 -14.82
C ILE A 77 3.91 -8.92 -16.35
N GLU A 78 5.11 -8.80 -16.91
CA GLU A 78 5.35 -8.87 -18.35
C GLU A 78 4.87 -10.21 -18.95
N ALA A 79 5.14 -11.32 -18.25
CA ALA A 79 4.68 -12.65 -18.64
C ALA A 79 3.15 -12.76 -18.66
N LEU A 80 2.48 -12.20 -17.65
CA LEU A 80 1.01 -12.17 -17.60
C LEU A 80 0.43 -11.30 -18.71
N GLU A 81 0.95 -10.09 -18.90
CA GLU A 81 0.50 -9.17 -19.94
C GLU A 81 0.71 -9.74 -21.35
N TRP A 82 1.83 -10.43 -21.56
CA TRP A 82 2.03 -11.20 -22.79
C TRP A 82 0.94 -12.27 -22.95
N GLY A 83 0.67 -13.05 -21.90
CA GLY A 83 -0.38 -14.06 -21.92
C GLY A 83 -1.77 -13.49 -22.22
N TYR A 84 -2.11 -12.32 -21.67
CA TYR A 84 -3.35 -11.60 -21.99
C TYR A 84 -3.40 -11.18 -23.46
N ARG A 85 -2.31 -10.61 -24.00
CA ARG A 85 -2.23 -10.23 -25.41
C ARG A 85 -2.38 -11.42 -26.35
N THR A 86 -1.81 -12.57 -25.97
CA THR A 86 -1.90 -13.79 -26.79
C THR A 86 -3.29 -14.45 -26.72
N ARG A 87 -4.11 -14.13 -25.72
CA ARG A 87 -5.45 -14.70 -25.51
C ARG A 87 -6.57 -13.67 -25.64
N GLN A 88 -6.36 -12.59 -26.39
CA GLN A 88 -7.38 -11.54 -26.58
C GLN A 88 -8.66 -12.05 -27.25
N ASP A 89 -8.57 -13.15 -27.98
CA ASP A 89 -9.67 -13.84 -28.64
C ASP A 89 -10.46 -14.77 -27.71
N VAL A 90 -9.94 -15.05 -26.51
CA VAL A 90 -10.60 -15.90 -25.52
C VAL A 90 -11.53 -15.04 -24.66
N PRO A 91 -12.82 -15.41 -24.51
CA PRO A 91 -13.72 -14.68 -23.63
C PRO A 91 -13.19 -14.62 -22.18
N ASN A 92 -13.32 -13.46 -21.53
CA ASN A 92 -12.88 -13.27 -20.13
C ASN A 92 -13.46 -14.31 -19.15
N THR A 93 -14.63 -14.89 -19.44
CA THR A 93 -15.24 -15.97 -18.63
C THR A 93 -14.44 -17.26 -18.63
N GLU A 94 -13.56 -17.46 -19.62
CA GLU A 94 -12.68 -18.61 -19.75
C GLU A 94 -11.26 -18.35 -19.20
N HIS A 95 -10.98 -17.12 -18.80
CA HIS A 95 -9.76 -16.78 -18.07
C HIS A 95 -9.85 -17.34 -16.64
N ARG A 96 -9.03 -18.38 -16.38
CA ARG A 96 -8.94 -19.05 -15.07
C ARG A 96 -7.52 -18.96 -14.52
N GLY A 97 -7.42 -19.00 -13.19
CA GLY A 97 -6.15 -19.00 -12.47
C GLY A 97 -5.36 -17.72 -12.66
N ILE A 98 -4.09 -17.84 -13.08
CA ILE A 98 -3.15 -16.73 -13.22
C ILE A 98 -3.56 -15.66 -14.25
N PHE A 99 -4.44 -16.01 -15.19
CA PHE A 99 -4.94 -15.10 -16.23
C PHE A 99 -6.19 -14.34 -15.81
N GLN A 100 -6.56 -14.34 -14.53
CA GLN A 100 -7.62 -13.47 -14.02
C GLN A 100 -7.07 -12.07 -13.77
N GLU A 101 -7.80 -11.04 -14.19
CA GLU A 101 -7.38 -9.64 -14.00
C GLU A 101 -7.06 -9.33 -12.53
N THR A 102 -7.80 -9.96 -11.61
CA THR A 102 -7.57 -9.88 -10.16
C THR A 102 -6.18 -10.38 -9.74
N PHE A 103 -5.62 -11.37 -10.43
CA PHE A 103 -4.27 -11.88 -10.17
C PHE A 103 -3.21 -10.87 -10.61
N LEU A 104 -3.34 -10.31 -11.82
CA LEU A 104 -2.45 -9.26 -12.31
C LEU A 104 -2.50 -8.02 -11.40
N ARG A 105 -3.70 -7.61 -10.98
CA ARG A 105 -3.88 -6.51 -10.03
C ARG A 105 -3.15 -6.75 -8.72
N LYS A 106 -3.29 -7.95 -8.13
CA LYS A 106 -2.60 -8.29 -6.88
C LYS A 106 -1.09 -8.23 -7.05
N LEU A 107 -0.57 -8.66 -8.21
CA LEU A 107 0.84 -8.59 -8.52
C LEU A 107 1.35 -7.14 -8.63
N LYS A 108 0.58 -6.25 -9.28
CA LYS A 108 0.86 -4.81 -9.30
C LYS A 108 0.87 -4.20 -7.90
N CYS A 109 -0.07 -4.60 -7.03
CA CYS A 109 -0.06 -4.17 -5.62
C CYS A 109 1.23 -4.61 -4.89
N LEU A 110 1.66 -5.87 -5.07
CA LEU A 110 2.90 -6.35 -4.45
C LEU A 110 4.14 -5.59 -4.96
N ARG A 111 4.20 -5.31 -6.27
CA ARG A 111 5.26 -4.47 -6.85
C ARG A 111 5.24 -3.05 -6.28
N MET A 112 4.06 -2.46 -6.13
CA MET A 112 3.88 -1.13 -5.57
C MET A 112 4.34 -1.07 -4.10
N GLU A 113 4.03 -2.08 -3.28
CA GLU A 113 4.56 -2.21 -1.91
C GLU A 113 6.09 -2.21 -1.92
N CYS A 114 6.72 -2.95 -2.83
CA CYS A 114 8.18 -2.93 -2.97
C CYS A 114 8.71 -1.54 -3.30
N TYR A 115 8.09 -0.82 -4.24
CA TYR A 115 8.53 0.55 -4.54
C TYR A 115 8.42 1.48 -3.33
N VAL A 116 7.39 1.31 -2.49
CA VAL A 116 7.24 2.09 -1.25
C VAL A 116 8.35 1.75 -0.25
N ASP A 117 8.63 0.47 -0.02
CA ASP A 117 9.70 0.03 0.88
C ASP A 117 11.06 0.57 0.41
N MET A 118 11.35 0.46 -0.89
CA MET A 118 12.58 0.98 -1.49
C MET A 118 12.71 2.49 -1.39
N TYR A 119 11.60 3.21 -1.54
CA TYR A 119 11.59 4.65 -1.37
C TYR A 119 11.96 5.05 0.06
N TYR A 120 11.51 4.30 1.07
CA TYR A 120 11.90 4.55 2.46
C TYR A 120 13.34 4.15 2.78
N GLU A 121 13.90 3.15 2.10
CA GLU A 121 15.32 2.79 2.19
C GLU A 121 16.22 3.86 1.54
N ASP A 122 15.83 4.35 0.36
CA ASP A 122 16.55 5.36 -0.38
C ASP A 122 15.62 6.31 -1.14
N LYS A 123 15.33 7.44 -0.48
CA LYS A 123 14.49 8.51 -1.02
C LYS A 123 15.03 9.15 -2.31
N THR A 124 16.28 8.88 -2.68
CA THR A 124 16.95 9.49 -3.83
C THR A 124 16.97 8.59 -5.07
N LYS A 125 16.83 7.27 -4.90
CA LYS A 125 16.96 6.28 -5.99
C LYS A 125 15.67 5.97 -6.74
N TYR A 126 14.51 6.17 -6.12
CA TYR A 126 13.23 5.77 -6.71
C TYR A 126 12.31 6.97 -6.90
N LEU A 127 11.71 7.05 -8.07
CA LEU A 127 10.81 8.12 -8.44
C LEU A 127 9.50 7.91 -7.66
N LEU A 128 9.33 8.70 -6.60
CA LEU A 128 8.05 8.94 -5.92
C LEU A 128 6.87 9.07 -6.91
N GLN A 129 7.14 9.65 -8.08
CA GLN A 129 6.21 9.74 -9.21
C GLN A 129 5.75 8.39 -9.77
N HIS A 130 6.64 7.40 -9.91
CA HIS A 130 6.29 6.07 -10.41
C HIS A 130 5.34 5.36 -9.43
N VAL A 131 5.65 5.42 -8.12
CA VAL A 131 4.79 4.87 -7.05
C VAL A 131 3.36 5.41 -7.16
N TYR A 132 3.24 6.72 -7.41
CA TYR A 132 1.95 7.39 -7.58
C TYR A 132 1.21 6.98 -8.86
N GLU A 133 1.93 6.87 -9.98
CA GLU A 133 1.35 6.43 -11.26
C GLU A 133 0.83 4.98 -11.17
N GLU A 134 1.59 4.09 -10.53
CA GLU A 134 1.18 2.71 -10.28
C GLU A 134 -0.09 2.65 -9.41
N ALA A 135 -0.12 3.41 -8.32
CA ALA A 135 -1.28 3.48 -7.43
C ALA A 135 -2.53 4.01 -8.15
N LYS A 136 -2.39 5.05 -8.96
CA LYS A 136 -3.50 5.54 -9.81
C LYS A 136 -3.95 4.51 -10.84
N GLY A 137 -3.00 3.80 -11.46
CA GLY A 137 -3.30 2.74 -12.40
C GLY A 137 -4.19 1.67 -11.76
N ILE A 138 -3.86 1.26 -10.53
CA ILE A 138 -4.67 0.30 -9.75
C ILE A 138 -6.08 0.86 -9.45
N LEU A 139 -6.20 2.12 -9.00
CA LEU A 139 -7.51 2.72 -8.74
C LEU A 139 -8.36 2.83 -10.01
N HIS A 140 -7.77 3.29 -11.12
CA HIS A 140 -8.45 3.38 -12.40
C HIS A 140 -8.93 2.01 -12.89
N GLU A 141 -8.10 0.98 -12.76
CA GLU A 141 -8.46 -0.40 -13.08
C GLU A 141 -9.65 -0.87 -12.22
N LEU A 142 -9.64 -0.59 -10.92
CA LEU A 142 -10.72 -0.99 -9.99
C LEU A 142 -12.04 -0.27 -10.25
N VAL A 143 -12.01 1.01 -10.65
CA VAL A 143 -13.21 1.77 -11.04
C VAL A 143 -13.78 1.25 -12.36
N SER A 144 -12.91 0.84 -13.28
CA SER A 144 -13.31 0.33 -14.60
C SER A 144 -13.73 -1.15 -14.58
N ALA A 145 -13.31 -1.90 -13.56
CA ALA A 145 -13.62 -3.31 -13.41
C ALA A 145 -15.12 -3.52 -13.11
N ALA A 146 -15.66 -4.64 -13.59
CA ALA A 146 -16.98 -5.08 -13.17
C ALA A 146 -17.04 -5.21 -11.64
N PRO A 147 -18.18 -4.87 -10.99
CA PRO A 147 -18.32 -5.07 -9.58
C PRO A 147 -18.11 -6.55 -9.22
N PRO A 148 -17.53 -6.86 -8.06
CA PRO A 148 -17.38 -8.24 -7.62
C PRO A 148 -18.76 -8.92 -7.58
N ALA A 149 -18.84 -10.14 -8.11
CA ALA A 149 -20.07 -10.93 -8.07
C ALA A 149 -20.58 -11.07 -6.63
N GLU A 150 -21.90 -11.04 -6.44
CA GLU A 150 -22.51 -11.08 -5.09
C GLU A 150 -22.11 -12.33 -4.28
N ASN A 151 -21.86 -13.45 -4.98
CA ASN A 151 -21.51 -14.73 -4.41
C ASN A 151 -19.99 -14.98 -4.28
N ILE A 152 -19.15 -13.99 -4.53
CA ILE A 152 -17.70 -14.17 -4.37
C ILE A 152 -17.35 -14.41 -2.89
N ALA A 153 -16.42 -15.32 -2.64
CA ALA A 153 -15.94 -15.56 -1.27
C ALA A 153 -15.45 -14.24 -0.63
N PRO A 154 -15.79 -13.96 0.64
CA PRO A 154 -15.37 -12.73 1.31
C PRO A 154 -13.87 -12.48 1.27
N SER A 155 -13.06 -13.54 1.38
CA SER A 155 -11.59 -13.46 1.27
C SER A 155 -11.13 -12.96 -0.10
N CYS A 156 -11.75 -13.43 -1.19
CA CYS A 156 -11.46 -12.98 -2.54
C CYS A 156 -11.90 -11.52 -2.74
N LYS A 157 -13.06 -11.12 -2.22
CA LYS A 157 -13.50 -9.72 -2.26
C LYS A 157 -12.48 -8.81 -1.57
N LEU A 158 -12.03 -9.21 -0.38
CA LEU A 158 -11.03 -8.48 0.36
C LEU A 158 -9.71 -8.39 -0.42
N ALA A 159 -9.15 -9.54 -0.82
CA ALA A 159 -7.83 -9.62 -1.44
C ALA A 159 -7.71 -8.90 -2.80
N PHE A 160 -8.80 -8.87 -3.59
CA PHE A 160 -8.74 -8.40 -4.99
C PHE A 160 -9.43 -7.07 -5.26
N TYR A 161 -10.20 -6.55 -4.31
CA TYR A 161 -10.94 -5.29 -4.47
C TYR A 161 -10.72 -4.33 -3.31
N VAL A 162 -10.89 -4.80 -2.07
CA VAL A 162 -10.82 -3.92 -0.89
C VAL A 162 -9.38 -3.53 -0.58
N TYR A 163 -8.49 -4.51 -0.32
CA TYR A 163 -7.10 -4.24 0.00
C TYR A 163 -6.36 -3.49 -1.12
N PRO A 164 -6.49 -3.87 -2.42
CA PRO A 164 -5.89 -3.10 -3.51
C PRO A 164 -6.31 -1.63 -3.55
N ARG A 165 -7.60 -1.34 -3.34
CA ARG A 165 -8.11 0.04 -3.33
C ARG A 165 -7.57 0.82 -2.14
N ALA A 166 -7.66 0.24 -0.94
CA ALA A 166 -7.21 0.86 0.29
C ALA A 166 -5.70 1.16 0.26
N LEU A 167 -4.91 0.18 -0.21
CA LEU A 167 -3.47 0.31 -0.37
C LEU A 167 -3.12 1.39 -1.38
N ALA A 168 -3.74 1.41 -2.57
CA ALA A 168 -3.47 2.43 -3.58
C ALA A 168 -3.81 3.84 -3.07
N ASN A 169 -4.93 4.01 -2.36
CA ASN A 169 -5.27 5.26 -1.68
C ASN A 169 -4.19 5.65 -0.66
N MET A 170 -3.74 4.72 0.17
CA MET A 170 -2.69 4.99 1.17
C MET A 170 -1.35 5.37 0.51
N THR A 171 -0.98 4.72 -0.58
CA THR A 171 0.23 5.03 -1.36
C THR A 171 0.16 6.43 -1.97
N ILE A 172 -1.00 6.86 -2.48
CA ILE A 172 -1.19 8.23 -2.96
C ILE A 172 -1.14 9.23 -1.79
N ALA A 173 -1.65 8.86 -0.62
CA ALA A 173 -1.54 9.70 0.58
C ALA A 173 -0.06 9.94 0.97
N ILE A 174 0.77 8.90 0.91
CA ILE A 174 2.23 8.99 1.11
C ILE A 174 2.88 9.90 0.07
N TYR A 175 2.50 9.79 -1.20
CA TYR A 175 2.99 10.67 -2.26
C TYR A 175 2.78 12.15 -1.94
N TYR A 176 1.55 12.53 -1.56
CA TYR A 176 1.25 13.91 -1.20
C TYR A 176 1.92 14.36 0.09
N TYR A 177 2.09 13.47 1.07
CA TYR A 177 2.89 13.76 2.27
C TYR A 177 4.33 14.15 1.92
N GLU A 178 4.98 13.41 1.02
CA GLU A 178 6.36 13.72 0.61
C GLU A 178 6.45 15.01 -0.21
N LEU A 179 5.45 15.32 -1.05
CA LEU A 179 5.35 16.63 -1.70
C LEU A 179 5.18 17.77 -0.69
N ALA A 180 4.39 17.56 0.36
CA ALA A 180 4.23 18.54 1.45
C ALA A 180 5.56 18.73 2.22
N ASP A 181 6.30 17.66 2.48
CA ASP A 181 7.62 17.74 3.14
C ASP A 181 8.64 18.48 2.27
N GLY A 182 8.63 18.26 0.96
CA GLY A 182 9.43 19.02 0.00
C GLY A 182 9.07 20.51 0.00
N ALA A 183 7.80 20.84 -0.19
CA ALA A 183 7.31 22.22 -0.19
C ALA A 183 7.63 22.95 1.13
N ARG A 184 7.62 22.24 2.26
CA ARG A 184 8.00 22.79 3.57
C ARG A 184 9.46 23.22 3.61
N LYS A 185 10.37 22.45 3.01
CA LYS A 185 11.80 22.81 2.92
C LYS A 185 12.02 24.05 2.05
N ASP A 186 11.17 24.22 1.05
CA ASP A 186 11.17 25.36 0.13
C ASP A 186 10.40 26.58 0.70
N ASN A 187 9.82 26.46 1.90
CA ASN A 187 8.94 27.47 2.52
C ASN A 187 7.70 27.82 1.69
N ASP A 188 7.21 26.92 0.83
CA ASP A 188 5.95 27.07 0.09
C ASP A 188 4.77 26.54 0.92
N TYR A 189 4.35 27.36 1.89
CA TYR A 189 3.33 26.97 2.87
C TYR A 189 1.93 26.76 2.28
N GLU A 190 1.60 27.39 1.16
CA GLU A 190 0.33 27.16 0.47
C GLU A 190 0.31 25.74 -0.14
N SER A 191 1.42 25.33 -0.77
CA SER A 191 1.58 23.95 -1.24
C SER A 191 1.61 22.95 -0.10
N VAL A 192 2.28 23.25 1.02
CA VAL A 192 2.28 22.39 2.23
C VAL A 192 0.86 22.08 2.69
N LYS A 193 0.04 23.12 2.88
CA LYS A 193 -1.34 22.98 3.32
C LYS A 193 -2.16 22.17 2.30
N LYS A 194 -2.06 22.52 1.02
CA LYS A 194 -2.75 21.82 -0.06
C LYS A 194 -2.41 20.32 -0.08
N TYR A 195 -1.12 19.98 -0.07
CA TYR A 195 -0.67 18.61 -0.16
C TYR A 195 -1.01 17.79 1.09
N PHE A 196 -0.93 18.35 2.30
CA PHE A 196 -1.41 17.66 3.49
C PHE A 196 -2.92 17.42 3.48
N CYS A 197 -3.73 18.36 2.98
CA CYS A 197 -5.17 18.11 2.78
C CYS A 197 -5.41 16.94 1.82
N GLN A 198 -4.70 16.91 0.67
CA GLN A 198 -4.82 15.81 -0.28
C GLN A 198 -4.40 14.47 0.35
N ALA A 199 -3.31 14.45 1.12
CA ALA A 199 -2.89 13.26 1.85
C ALA A 199 -3.95 12.79 2.87
N ALA A 200 -4.58 13.72 3.58
CA ALA A 200 -5.69 13.43 4.48
C ALA A 200 -6.88 12.81 3.73
N ASP A 201 -7.31 13.39 2.61
CA ASP A 201 -8.45 12.89 1.82
C ASP A 201 -8.22 11.44 1.34
N TYR A 202 -7.05 11.15 0.78
CA TYR A 202 -6.72 9.79 0.34
C TYR A 202 -6.60 8.80 1.51
N SER A 203 -6.04 9.23 2.64
CA SER A 203 -5.97 8.40 3.85
C SER A 203 -7.36 8.12 4.43
N ALA A 204 -8.30 9.07 4.35
CA ALA A 204 -9.69 8.87 4.77
C ALA A 204 -10.40 7.83 3.90
N HIS A 205 -10.15 7.81 2.58
CA HIS A 205 -10.65 6.76 1.69
C HIS A 205 -10.05 5.39 2.06
N ALA A 206 -8.73 5.31 2.27
CA ALA A 206 -8.08 4.07 2.70
C ALA A 206 -8.66 3.53 4.02
N ALA A 207 -8.83 4.40 5.03
CA ALA A 207 -9.42 4.03 6.32
C ALA A 207 -10.89 3.58 6.19
N THR A 208 -11.62 4.07 5.19
CA THR A 208 -13.00 3.63 4.94
C THR A 208 -13.06 2.26 4.27
N ASP A 209 -12.07 1.96 3.44
CA ASP A 209 -11.99 0.69 2.73
C ASP A 209 -11.48 -0.47 3.61
N TYR A 210 -10.43 -0.24 4.42
CA TYR A 210 -9.88 -1.30 5.26
C TYR A 210 -10.91 -1.83 6.29
N PRO A 211 -10.93 -3.15 6.56
CA PRO A 211 -11.72 -3.72 7.65
C PRO A 211 -11.37 -3.08 9.00
N GLN A 212 -12.37 -2.80 9.84
CA GLN A 212 -12.17 -2.05 11.09
C GLN A 212 -11.28 -2.76 12.13
N ASP A 213 -11.11 -4.07 11.99
CA ASP A 213 -10.27 -4.93 12.82
C ASP A 213 -8.90 -5.23 12.18
N ASP A 214 -8.59 -4.61 11.04
CA ASP A 214 -7.28 -4.68 10.40
C ASP A 214 -6.32 -3.64 10.99
N GLU A 215 -5.03 -3.98 11.09
CA GLU A 215 -4.03 -3.02 11.57
C GLU A 215 -3.79 -1.85 10.59
N GLU A 216 -3.99 -2.06 9.28
CA GLU A 216 -3.87 -1.01 8.27
C GLU A 216 -5.03 0.01 8.35
N HIS A 217 -6.21 -0.40 8.83
CA HIS A 217 -7.28 0.54 9.15
C HIS A 217 -6.85 1.52 10.24
N LEU A 218 -6.23 1.01 11.31
CA LEU A 218 -5.69 1.85 12.38
C LEU A 218 -4.53 2.72 11.87
N GLY A 219 -3.64 2.15 11.05
CA GLY A 219 -2.54 2.87 10.40
C GLY A 219 -3.03 4.05 9.56
N ALA A 220 -4.05 3.83 8.74
CA ALA A 220 -4.67 4.88 7.93
C ALA A 220 -5.32 5.97 8.81
N LEU A 221 -6.01 5.62 9.90
CA LEU A 221 -6.59 6.62 10.81
C LEU A 221 -5.54 7.47 11.54
N VAL A 222 -4.43 6.83 11.95
CA VAL A 222 -3.30 7.52 12.58
C VAL A 222 -2.66 8.49 11.58
N PHE A 223 -2.43 8.05 10.36
CA PHE A 223 -1.87 8.89 9.30
C PHE A 223 -2.81 10.05 8.95
N LEU A 224 -4.11 9.78 8.77
CA LEU A 224 -5.16 10.78 8.54
C LEU A 224 -5.11 11.89 9.59
N PHE A 225 -5.08 11.54 10.88
CA PHE A 225 -5.03 12.54 11.95
C PHE A 225 -3.78 13.42 11.85
N GLU A 226 -2.61 12.83 11.62
CA GLU A 226 -1.37 13.60 11.47
C GLU A 226 -1.45 14.52 10.25
N MET A 227 -1.98 14.07 9.11
CA MET A 227 -2.12 14.91 7.91
C MET A 227 -3.09 16.07 8.15
N MET A 228 -4.22 15.80 8.80
CA MET A 228 -5.18 16.84 9.18
C MET A 228 -4.53 17.86 10.10
N PHE A 229 -3.77 17.41 11.09
CA PHE A 229 -3.08 18.27 12.06
C PHE A 229 -1.92 19.06 11.43
N PHE A 230 -1.20 18.49 10.46
CA PHE A 230 -0.15 19.19 9.71
C PHE A 230 -0.71 20.20 8.71
N SER A 231 -1.88 19.94 8.10
CA SER A 231 -2.48 20.87 7.15
C SER A 231 -2.95 22.19 7.79
N GLY A 232 -3.28 22.16 9.09
CA GLY A 232 -3.96 23.26 9.77
C GLY A 232 -5.37 23.56 9.26
N ALA A 233 -5.86 22.85 8.23
CA ALA A 233 -7.10 23.21 7.54
C ALA A 233 -8.36 22.71 8.25
N HIS A 234 -8.22 21.72 9.14
CA HIS A 234 -9.30 21.01 9.80
C HIS A 234 -9.61 21.59 11.18
N THR A 235 -10.86 21.42 11.61
CA THR A 235 -11.33 21.92 12.90
C THR A 235 -10.94 20.99 14.04
N VAL A 236 -10.98 21.50 15.28
CA VAL A 236 -10.83 20.69 16.50
C VAL A 236 -11.84 19.54 16.50
N LYS A 237 -13.08 19.79 16.09
CA LYS A 237 -14.11 18.75 15.96
C LYS A 237 -13.65 17.63 15.02
N ASP A 238 -13.16 17.95 13.84
CA ASP A 238 -12.75 16.95 12.84
C ASP A 238 -11.62 16.05 13.38
N LEU A 239 -10.64 16.64 14.07
CA LEU A 239 -9.53 15.91 14.69
C LEU A 239 -10.02 14.98 15.81
N LEU A 240 -10.93 15.46 16.66
CA LEU A 240 -11.50 14.66 17.74
C LEU A 240 -12.38 13.52 17.21
N ASP A 241 -13.09 13.72 16.10
CA ASP A 241 -13.87 12.70 15.42
C ASP A 241 -12.96 11.56 14.91
N VAL A 242 -11.80 11.89 14.32
CA VAL A 242 -10.80 10.88 13.93
C VAL A 242 -10.20 10.18 15.14
N MET A 243 -9.87 10.91 16.21
CA MET A 243 -9.36 10.29 17.43
C MET A 243 -10.39 9.32 18.05
N HIS A 244 -11.68 9.66 17.99
CA HIS A 244 -12.74 8.75 18.42
C HIS A 244 -12.73 7.45 17.60
N ARG A 245 -12.59 7.53 16.27
CA ARG A 245 -12.45 6.36 15.40
C ARG A 245 -11.24 5.50 15.76
N VAL A 246 -10.09 6.13 16.04
CA VAL A 246 -8.86 5.45 16.49
C VAL A 246 -9.12 4.66 17.79
N ARG A 247 -9.81 5.27 18.77
CA ARG A 247 -10.16 4.59 20.04
C ARG A 247 -11.05 3.37 19.84
N LEU A 248 -11.97 3.43 18.87
CA LEU A 248 -12.85 2.31 18.54
C LEU A 248 -12.16 1.20 17.75
N ALA A 249 -11.23 1.56 16.85
CA ALA A 249 -10.48 0.61 16.02
C ALA A 249 -9.42 -0.16 16.81
N MET A 250 -8.71 0.51 17.71
CA MET A 250 -7.58 -0.07 18.45
C MET A 250 -7.89 -1.40 19.17
N PRO A 251 -8.97 -1.55 19.97
CA PRO A 251 -9.28 -2.84 20.60
C PRO A 251 -9.65 -3.93 19.59
N LYS A 252 -10.25 -3.57 18.45
CA LYS A 252 -10.61 -4.52 17.39
C LYS A 252 -9.35 -5.06 16.70
N ALA A 253 -8.44 -4.16 16.31
CA ALA A 253 -7.17 -4.54 15.70
C ALA A 253 -6.29 -5.35 16.66
N ASN A 254 -6.19 -4.94 17.94
CA ASN A 254 -5.40 -5.68 18.93
C ASN A 254 -5.85 -7.14 19.10
N LYS A 255 -7.14 -7.45 18.95
CA LYS A 255 -7.67 -8.80 19.10
C LYS A 255 -7.00 -9.82 18.15
N PHE A 256 -6.62 -9.38 16.95
CA PHE A 256 -6.06 -10.27 15.93
C PHE A 256 -4.57 -10.01 15.67
N TRP A 257 -4.14 -8.77 15.87
CA TRP A 257 -2.82 -8.30 15.44
C TRP A 257 -1.86 -8.00 16.58
N GLU A 258 -2.15 -8.34 17.84
CA GLU A 258 -1.36 -7.93 19.02
C GLU A 258 0.16 -8.13 18.92
N GLY A 259 0.61 -9.16 18.19
CA GLY A 259 2.02 -9.50 17.97
C GLY A 259 2.68 -8.84 16.75
N SER A 260 1.92 -8.12 15.92
CA SER A 260 2.49 -7.43 14.76
C SER A 260 3.33 -6.22 15.18
N SER A 261 4.47 -6.02 14.53
CA SER A 261 5.32 -4.85 14.76
C SER A 261 4.60 -3.55 14.40
N LYS A 262 3.73 -3.56 13.38
CA LYS A 262 2.94 -2.41 12.95
C LYS A 262 1.97 -1.96 14.04
N ILE A 263 1.19 -2.88 14.61
CA ILE A 263 0.26 -2.51 15.69
C ILE A 263 0.99 -1.95 16.93
N VAL A 264 2.22 -2.38 17.21
CA VAL A 264 3.02 -1.84 18.33
C VAL A 264 3.35 -0.38 18.07
N GLN A 265 3.79 -0.07 16.85
CA GLN A 265 4.07 1.31 16.42
C GLN A 265 2.79 2.16 16.39
N PHE A 266 1.70 1.66 15.83
CA PHE A 266 0.42 2.38 15.80
C PHE A 266 -0.15 2.64 17.19
N ARG A 267 0.03 1.73 18.15
CA ARG A 267 -0.32 1.96 19.56
C ARG A 267 0.49 3.10 20.17
N LYS A 268 1.78 3.20 19.84
CA LYS A 268 2.60 4.35 20.28
C LYS A 268 2.08 5.64 19.69
N ASN A 269 1.87 5.70 18.38
CA ASN A 269 1.35 6.89 17.71
C ASN A 269 -0.04 7.29 18.24
N ALA A 270 -0.95 6.33 18.46
CA ALA A 270 -2.27 6.57 19.01
C ALA A 270 -2.23 7.16 20.43
N ARG A 271 -1.26 6.77 21.27
CA ARG A 271 -1.04 7.40 22.58
C ARG A 271 -0.58 8.85 22.45
N ASP A 272 0.31 9.14 21.52
CA ASP A 272 0.78 10.50 21.27
C ASP A 272 -0.38 11.38 20.75
N MET A 273 -1.21 10.84 19.85
CA MET A 273 -2.43 11.49 19.35
C MET A 273 -3.47 11.71 20.45
N GLN A 274 -3.62 10.75 21.36
CA GLN A 274 -4.50 10.87 22.52
C GLN A 274 -4.06 12.05 23.40
N ALA A 275 -2.76 12.16 23.70
CA ALA A 275 -2.24 13.27 24.50
C ALA A 275 -2.50 14.64 23.85
N ARG A 276 -2.35 14.74 22.52
CA ARG A 276 -2.69 15.97 21.76
C ARG A 276 -4.19 16.25 21.80
N SER A 277 -5.03 15.23 21.61
CA SER A 277 -6.49 15.35 21.70
C SER A 277 -6.95 15.80 23.08
N ASP A 278 -6.31 15.33 24.15
CA ASP A 278 -6.62 15.75 25.52
C ASP A 278 -6.25 17.22 25.76
N LYS A 279 -5.16 17.71 25.16
CA LYS A 279 -4.85 19.15 25.17
C LYS A 279 -5.93 19.95 24.46
N LEU A 280 -6.38 19.52 23.28
CA LEU A 280 -7.46 20.19 22.53
C LEU A 280 -8.75 20.26 23.34
N VAL A 281 -9.15 19.14 23.97
CA VAL A 281 -10.34 19.09 24.83
C VAL A 281 -10.20 20.03 26.04
N ARG A 282 -9.02 20.11 26.66
CA ARG A 282 -8.77 21.04 27.77
C ARG A 282 -8.87 22.50 27.32
N ALA A 283 -8.27 22.86 26.19
CA ALA A 283 -8.34 24.21 25.63
C ALA A 283 -9.79 24.61 25.28
N VAL A 284 -10.57 23.69 24.70
CA VAL A 284 -12.00 23.93 24.43
C VAL A 284 -12.80 24.14 25.71
N ARG A 285 -12.53 23.35 26.76
CA ARG A 285 -13.19 23.51 28.08
C ARG A 285 -12.82 24.81 28.79
N ALA A 286 -11.58 25.28 28.61
CA ALA A 286 -11.12 26.54 29.16
C ALA A 286 -11.67 27.77 28.41
N GLY A 287 -12.23 27.57 27.21
CA GLY A 287 -12.71 28.65 26.35
C GLY A 287 -11.63 29.23 25.44
N ASP A 288 -10.40 28.70 25.48
CA ASP A 288 -9.27 29.13 24.66
C ASP A 288 -9.48 28.75 23.18
N LEU A 289 -10.22 27.65 22.93
CA LEU A 289 -10.58 27.19 21.60
C LEU A 289 -12.07 26.88 21.50
N MET A 290 -12.59 26.93 20.28
CA MET A 290 -13.91 26.43 19.92
C MET A 290 -13.78 25.13 19.15
N MET A 291 -14.85 24.33 19.12
CA MET A 291 -14.89 23.12 18.28
C MET A 291 -14.69 23.43 16.78
N ALA A 292 -15.07 24.64 16.34
CA ALA A 292 -14.87 25.14 14.98
C ALA A 292 -13.50 25.77 14.74
N SER A 293 -12.68 25.97 15.80
CA SER A 293 -11.32 26.47 15.64
C SER A 293 -10.52 25.49 14.80
N LYS A 294 -9.69 26.02 13.91
CA LYS A 294 -8.68 25.23 13.22
C LYS A 294 -7.43 25.18 14.08
N VAL A 295 -6.63 24.12 13.97
CA VAL A 295 -5.37 23.97 14.72
C VAL A 295 -4.32 23.32 13.83
N ALA A 296 -3.07 23.70 14.02
CA ALA A 296 -1.93 23.19 13.25
C ALA A 296 -0.82 22.72 14.19
N LYS A 297 0.02 21.80 13.71
CA LYS A 297 1.19 21.40 14.49
C LYS A 297 2.21 22.55 14.61
N PRO A 298 2.77 22.80 15.81
CA PRO A 298 3.89 23.69 16.00
C PRO A 298 5.07 23.40 15.06
N GLY A 299 5.59 24.47 14.45
CA GLY A 299 6.77 24.42 13.57
C GLY A 299 6.50 23.96 12.13
N VAL A 300 5.25 23.74 11.73
CA VAL A 300 4.91 23.48 10.32
C VAL A 300 4.76 24.77 9.53
N TYR A 301 4.11 25.76 10.12
CA TYR A 301 3.94 27.10 9.55
C TYR A 301 4.70 28.12 10.41
N PRO A 302 5.09 29.26 9.84
CA PRO A 302 5.68 30.33 10.62
C PRO A 302 4.57 31.09 11.38
N PRO A 303 4.90 31.77 12.49
CA PRO A 303 3.90 32.43 13.36
C PRO A 303 3.10 33.55 12.70
N ASP A 304 3.59 34.12 11.60
CA ASP A 304 2.94 35.15 10.80
C ASP A 304 1.91 34.58 9.81
N VAL A 305 2.02 33.29 9.45
CA VAL A 305 1.10 32.61 8.53
C VAL A 305 -0.05 31.93 9.29
N TYR A 306 0.16 31.54 10.55
CA TYR A 306 -0.87 30.92 11.41
C TYR A 306 -0.95 31.62 12.77
N SER A 307 -2.16 32.04 13.18
CA SER A 307 -2.39 32.71 14.47
C SER A 307 -1.83 31.87 15.66
N PRO A 308 -1.30 32.52 16.71
CA PRO A 308 -0.80 31.85 17.91
C PRO A 308 -1.76 30.84 18.54
N ASP A 309 -3.08 31.09 18.44
CA ASP A 309 -4.12 30.19 18.96
C ASP A 309 -4.13 28.80 18.30
N LEU A 310 -3.46 28.64 17.15
CA LEU A 310 -3.42 27.38 16.40
C LEU A 310 -2.30 26.43 16.83
N TYR A 311 -1.41 26.82 17.76
CA TYR A 311 -0.27 26.00 18.18
C TYR A 311 -0.50 25.38 19.57
N LEU A 312 -0.67 24.05 19.63
CA LEU A 312 -0.81 23.25 20.88
C LEU A 312 0.17 22.07 20.97
#